data_AF-A0A352MXH9-F1
#
_entry.id   AF-A0A352MXH9-F1
#
_cell.length_a   1.000
_cell.length_b   1.000
_cell.length_c   1.000
_cell.angle_alpha   90.00
_cell.angle_beta   90.00
_cell.angle_gamma   90.00
#
_symmetry.space_group_name_H-M   'P 1'
#
loop_
_entity.id
_entity.type
_entity.pdbx_description
1 polymer ?
#
loop_
_entity_poly.entity_id
_entity_poly.type
_entity_poly.pdbx_seq_one_letter_code
_entity_poly.pdbx_strand_id
1 'polypeptide(L)'
;MPLGIILGIILDLLTGKIIGISSIMFVIIVILADIYDKNFSKDNRMTIMIMVISTTFIYEFGIYILNVFKLSINLELISFIKILIIEAIYNTLLTIIIYPIIQNMGTLLEDIFKEQKILTRYF
;
A
#
# COMPACT_ATOMS: atom_id res chain seq x y z
N MET A 1 -4.74 -11.47 2.65
CA MET A 1 -5.39 -11.67 1.32
C MET A 1 -6.86 -11.26 1.26
N PRO A 2 -7.80 -11.76 2.10
CA PRO A 2 -9.24 -11.49 1.94
C PRO A 2 -9.59 -9.99 1.97
N LEU A 3 -8.95 -9.24 2.87
CA LEU A 3 -9.12 -7.79 2.97
C LEU A 3 -8.74 -7.04 1.69
N GLY A 4 -7.67 -7.48 0.99
CA GLY A 4 -7.26 -6.86 -0.27
C GLY A 4 -8.32 -7.03 -1.38
N ILE A 5 -8.95 -8.20 -1.44
CA ILE A 5 -10.05 -8.46 -2.38
C ILE A 5 -11.25 -7.56 -2.07
N ILE A 6 -11.69 -7.55 -0.80
CA ILE A 6 -12.87 -6.77 -0.38
C ILE A 6 -12.65 -5.27 -0.63
N LEU A 7 -11.51 -4.73 -0.21
CA LEU A 7 -11.19 -3.32 -0.40
C LEU A 7 -11.06 -2.95 -1.88
N GLY A 8 -10.53 -3.84 -2.71
CA GLY A 8 -10.42 -3.60 -4.14
C GLY A 8 -11.79 -3.55 -4.83
N ILE A 9 -12.72 -4.43 -4.45
CA ILE A 9 -14.09 -4.41 -4.97
C ILE A 9 -14.79 -3.11 -4.57
N ILE A 10 -14.63 -2.69 -3.31
CA ILE A 10 -15.18 -1.43 -2.82
C ILE A 10 -14.61 -0.25 -3.61
N LEU A 11 -13.30 -0.24 -3.86
CA LEU A 11 -12.65 0.81 -4.64
C LEU A 11 -13.16 0.86 -6.08
N ASP A 12 -13.30 -0.30 -6.73
CA ASP A 12 -13.85 -0.37 -8.09
C ASP A 12 -15.28 0.21 -8.14
N LEU A 13 -16.12 -0.12 -7.15
CA LEU A 13 -17.49 0.41 -7.02
C LEU A 13 -17.53 1.93 -6.80
N LEU A 14 -16.66 2.45 -5.93
CA LEU A 14 -16.62 3.89 -5.61
C LEU A 14 -16.10 4.72 -6.79
N THR A 15 -15.14 4.19 -7.54
CA THR A 15 -14.54 4.89 -8.68
C THR A 15 -15.35 4.76 -9.97
N GLY A 16 -16.42 3.95 -9.96
CA GLY A 16 -17.19 3.62 -11.16
C GLY A 16 -16.37 2.87 -12.22
N LYS A 17 -15.24 2.28 -11.81
CA LYS A 17 -14.36 1.48 -12.68
C LYS A 17 -14.90 0.06 -12.81
N ILE A 18 -14.30 -0.70 -13.72
CA ILE A 18 -14.70 -2.08 -13.94
C ILE A 18 -14.34 -2.92 -12.73
N ILE A 19 -15.36 -3.54 -12.15
CA ILE A 19 -15.23 -4.41 -10.97
C ILE A 19 -14.19 -5.50 -11.24
N GLY A 20 -13.26 -5.65 -10.29
CA GLY A 20 -12.26 -6.70 -10.22
C GLY A 20 -10.84 -6.24 -10.55
N ILE A 21 -10.64 -5.10 -11.24
CA ILE A 21 -9.29 -4.67 -11.64
C ILE A 21 -8.49 -4.23 -10.40
N SER A 22 -9.01 -3.33 -9.57
CA SER A 22 -8.32 -2.93 -8.33
C SER A 22 -8.23 -4.08 -7.33
N SER A 23 -9.19 -5.01 -7.36
CA SER A 23 -9.16 -6.23 -6.52
C SER A 23 -7.95 -7.12 -6.78
N ILE A 24 -7.67 -7.41 -8.05
CA ILE A 24 -6.50 -8.21 -8.45
C ILE A 24 -5.21 -7.50 -8.03
N MET A 25 -5.13 -6.19 -8.29
CA MET A 25 -3.94 -5.42 -7.95
C MET A 25 -3.70 -5.33 -6.44
N PHE A 26 -4.73 -5.16 -5.63
CA PHE A 26 -4.59 -5.19 -4.17
C PHE A 26 -4.17 -6.56 -3.63
N VAL A 27 -4.57 -7.66 -4.26
CA VAL A 27 -4.03 -8.98 -3.89
C VAL A 27 -2.53 -9.05 -4.16
N ILE A 28 -2.06 -8.54 -5.29
CA ILE A 28 -0.62 -8.48 -5.62
C ILE A 28 0.12 -7.61 -4.60
N ILE A 29 -0.42 -6.45 -4.24
CA ILE A 29 0.17 -5.55 -3.25
C ILE A 29 0.24 -6.21 -1.86
N VAL A 30 -0.78 -6.97 -1.46
CA VAL A 30 -0.74 -7.74 -0.21
C VAL A 30 0.37 -8.79 -0.23
N ILE A 31 0.55 -9.50 -1.35
CA ILE A 31 1.66 -10.47 -1.49
C ILE A 31 3.02 -9.76 -1.40
N LEU A 32 3.18 -8.61 -2.07
CA LEU A 32 4.40 -7.81 -1.99
C LEU A 32 4.67 -7.30 -0.59
N ALA A 33 3.63 -6.88 0.13
CA ALA A 33 3.75 -6.45 1.53
C ALA A 33 4.26 -7.59 2.41
N ASP A 34 3.75 -8.82 2.25
CA ASP A 34 4.23 -10.00 2.98
C ASP A 34 5.69 -10.35 2.62
N ILE A 35 6.10 -10.14 1.37
CA ILE A 35 7.49 -10.33 0.93
C ILE A 35 8.38 -9.26 1.55
N TYR A 36 7.96 -8.00 1.55
CA TYR A 36 8.76 -6.92 2.11
C TYR A 36 8.89 -7.01 3.61
N ASP A 37 7.83 -7.39 4.31
CA ASP A 37 7.84 -7.61 5.76
C ASP A 37 8.93 -8.60 6.19
N LYS A 38 9.16 -9.64 5.39
CA LYS A 38 10.16 -10.69 5.67
C LYS A 38 11.58 -10.29 5.28
N ASN A 39 11.75 -9.42 4.28
CA ASN A 39 13.05 -9.18 3.66
C ASN A 39 13.64 -7.79 3.98
N PHE A 40 12.85 -6.85 4.50
CA PHE A 40 13.27 -5.46 4.66
C PHE A 40 12.99 -4.95 6.08
N SER A 41 14.00 -4.31 6.69
CA SER A 41 13.84 -3.63 7.98
C SER A 41 12.97 -2.40 7.82
N LYS A 42 12.01 -2.26 8.73
CA LYS A 42 11.12 -1.11 8.82
C LYS A 42 11.72 0.03 9.64
N ASP A 43 12.85 -0.17 10.31
CA ASP A 43 13.43 0.86 11.20
C ASP A 43 14.01 2.04 10.43
N ASN A 44 14.40 1.79 9.17
CA ASN A 44 14.90 2.82 8.29
C ASN A 44 13.77 3.40 7.42
N ARG A 45 13.53 4.70 7.58
CA ARG A 45 12.57 5.47 6.78
C ARG A 45 12.85 5.38 5.28
N MET A 46 14.12 5.28 4.88
CA MET A 46 14.49 5.13 3.46
C MET A 46 13.98 3.81 2.88
N THR A 47 14.06 2.71 3.65
CA THR A 47 13.58 1.40 3.23
C THR A 47 12.07 1.43 3.00
N ILE A 48 11.31 2.05 3.91
CA ILE A 48 9.86 2.21 3.78
C ILE A 48 9.50 3.04 2.54
N MET A 49 10.22 4.13 2.27
CA MET A 49 10.00 4.93 1.06
C MET A 49 10.24 4.12 -0.22
N ILE A 50 11.32 3.32 -0.27
CA ILE A 50 11.61 2.46 -1.43
C ILE A 50 10.50 1.43 -1.63
N MET A 51 9.99 0.81 -0.56
CA MET A 51 8.87 -0.14 -0.62
C MET A 51 7.59 0.51 -1.15
N VAL A 52 7.29 1.75 -0.76
CA VAL A 52 6.11 2.48 -1.26
C VAL A 52 6.28 2.86 -2.72
N ILE A 53 7.46 3.32 -3.12
CA ILE A 53 7.75 3.63 -4.53
C ILE A 53 7.59 2.36 -5.37
N SER A 54 8.24 1.25 -5.00
CA SER A 54 8.16 0.01 -5.78
C SER A 54 6.74 -0.54 -5.88
N THR A 55 5.98 -0.54 -4.79
CA THR A 55 4.56 -0.96 -4.81
C THR A 55 3.69 -0.04 -5.66
N THR A 56 3.89 1.27 -5.61
CA THR A 56 3.15 2.23 -6.46
C THR A 56 3.43 1.97 -7.94
N PHE A 57 4.69 1.74 -8.30
CA PHE A 57 5.06 1.40 -9.68
C PHE A 57 4.41 0.11 -10.15
N ILE A 58 4.42 -0.95 -9.32
CA ILE A 58 3.79 -2.23 -9.68
C ILE A 58 2.27 -2.07 -9.79
N TYR A 59 1.65 -1.30 -8.90
CA TYR A 59 0.21 -1.05 -8.92
C TYR A 59 -0.19 -0.35 -10.22
N GLU A 60 0.40 0.80 -10.53
CA GLU A 60 0.04 1.59 -11.70
C GLU A 60 0.38 0.88 -13.01
N PHE A 61 1.54 0.22 -13.08
CA PHE A 61 1.90 -0.57 -14.25
C PHE A 61 0.93 -1.75 -14.46
N GLY A 62 0.54 -2.44 -13.40
CA GLY A 62 -0.42 -3.54 -13.49
C GLY A 62 -1.82 -3.07 -13.91
N ILE A 63 -2.30 -1.94 -13.37
CA ILE A 63 -3.56 -1.31 -13.80
C ILE A 63 -3.51 -0.96 -15.28
N TYR A 64 -2.42 -0.33 -15.75
CA TYR A 64 -2.24 0.02 -17.15
C TYR A 64 -2.33 -1.20 -18.07
N ILE A 65 -1.59 -2.26 -17.75
CA ILE A 65 -1.59 -3.52 -18.52
C ILE A 65 -2.98 -4.17 -18.52
N LEU A 66 -3.64 -4.28 -17.37
CA LEU A 66 -4.97 -4.88 -17.27
C LEU A 66 -6.03 -4.09 -18.07
N ASN A 67 -5.94 -2.75 -18.07
CA ASN A 67 -6.84 -1.90 -18.85
C ASN A 67 -6.61 -2.06 -20.36
N VAL A 68 -5.35 -2.14 -20.82
CA VAL A 68 -5.03 -2.40 -22.23
C VAL A 68 -5.62 -3.73 -22.70
N PHE A 69 -5.46 -4.80 -21.91
CA PHE A 69 -5.99 -6.12 -22.25
C PHE A 69 -7.52 -6.16 -22.26
N LYS A 70 -8.19 -5.52 -21.29
CA LYS A 70 -9.64 -5.65 -21.10
C LYS A 70 -10.46 -4.69 -21.96
N LEU A 71 -9.94 -3.49 -22.22
CA LEU A 71 -10.70 -2.41 -22.88
C LEU A 71 -10.19 -2.07 -24.29
N SER A 72 -9.12 -2.73 -24.75
CA SER A 72 -8.45 -2.40 -26.03
C SER A 72 -8.16 -0.91 -26.17
N ILE A 73 -7.89 -0.24 -25.05
CA ILE A 73 -7.56 1.18 -25.02
C ILE A 73 -6.25 1.39 -25.77
N ASN A 74 -6.20 2.46 -26.56
CA ASN A 74 -4.97 2.86 -27.25
C ASN A 74 -3.84 3.08 -26.25
N LEU A 75 -2.63 2.66 -26.61
CA LEU A 75 -1.44 2.77 -25.77
C LEU A 75 -1.04 4.25 -25.58
N GLU A 76 -1.66 4.92 -24.62
CA GLU A 76 -1.31 6.30 -24.23
C GLU A 76 -0.19 6.31 -23.18
N LEU A 77 1.02 5.98 -23.62
CA LEU A 77 2.20 5.92 -22.76
C LEU A 77 2.49 7.26 -22.04
N ILE A 78 2.21 8.39 -22.69
CA ILE A 78 2.43 9.73 -22.11
C ILE A 78 1.49 9.96 -20.91
N SER A 79 0.21 9.62 -21.07
CA SER A 79 -0.79 9.71 -20.01
C SER A 79 -0.42 8.80 -18.83
N PHE A 80 0.01 7.57 -19.12
CA PHE A 80 0.48 6.61 -18.11
C PHE A 80 1.69 7.13 -17.32
N ILE A 81 2.74 7.60 -18.00
CA ILE A 81 3.96 8.10 -17.33
C ILE A 81 3.62 9.30 -16.43
N LYS A 82 2.72 10.18 -16.88
CA LYS A 82 2.26 11.32 -16.09
C LYS A 82 1.57 10.88 -14.80
N ILE A 83 0.65 9.92 -14.89
CA ILE A 83 -0.05 9.35 -13.71
C ILE A 83 0.97 8.71 -12.77
N LEU A 84 1.82 7.82 -13.29
CA LEU A 84 2.85 7.10 -12.54
C LEU A 84 3.75 8.04 -11.73
N ILE A 85 4.24 9.11 -12.35
CA ILE A 85 5.12 10.09 -11.67
C ILE A 85 4.37 10.85 -10.59
N ILE A 86 3.15 11.32 -10.88
CA ILE A 86 2.33 12.08 -9.91
C ILE A 86 2.02 11.20 -8.69
N GLU A 87 1.61 9.96 -8.91
CA GLU A 87 1.27 9.05 -7.83
C GLU A 87 2.49 8.62 -7.02
N ALA A 88 3.63 8.34 -7.66
CA ALA A 88 4.86 8.01 -6.95
C ALA A 88 5.31 9.15 -6.03
N ILE A 89 5.24 10.40 -6.49
CA ILE A 89 5.56 11.57 -5.68
C ILE A 89 4.55 11.71 -4.53
N TYR A 90 3.25 11.65 -4.83
CA TYR A 90 2.20 11.80 -3.84
C TYR A 90 2.30 10.74 -2.73
N ASN A 91 2.42 9.47 -3.08
CA ASN A 91 2.50 8.36 -2.13
C ASN A 91 3.77 8.43 -1.29
N THR A 92 4.90 8.86 -1.87
CA THR A 92 6.16 9.02 -1.12
C THR A 92 6.05 10.15 -0.10
N LEU A 93 5.55 11.33 -0.49
CA LEU A 93 5.34 12.45 0.42
C LEU A 93 4.37 12.09 1.55
N LEU A 94 3.27 11.42 1.21
CA LEU A 94 2.28 10.98 2.17
C LEU A 94 2.88 9.95 3.15
N THR A 95 3.75 9.07 2.68
CA THR A 95 4.49 8.11 3.53
C THR A 95 5.42 8.80 4.51
N ILE A 96 6.15 9.84 4.09
CA ILE A 96 7.04 10.60 4.98
C ILE A 96 6.27 11.20 6.16
N ILE A 97 5.01 11.61 5.94
CA ILE A 97 4.15 12.20 6.96
C ILE A 97 3.49 11.12 7.81
N ILE A 98 2.90 10.10 7.19
CA ILE A 98 2.09 9.09 7.88
C ILE A 98 2.95 8.09 8.65
N TYR A 99 4.09 7.66 8.09
CA TYR A 99 4.89 6.60 8.69
C TYR A 99 5.36 6.91 10.13
N PRO A 100 5.92 8.11 10.43
CA PRO A 100 6.27 8.48 11.80
C PRO A 100 5.08 8.52 12.75
N ILE A 101 3.90 8.94 12.28
CA ILE A 101 2.68 8.98 13.09
C ILE A 101 2.28 7.56 13.50
N ILE A 102 2.26 6.62 12.55
CA ILE A 102 1.94 5.22 12.83
C ILE A 102 2.96 4.61 13.79
N GLN A 103 4.26 4.89 13.61
CA GLN A 103 5.31 4.39 14.50
C GLN A 103 5.13 4.88 15.94
N ASN A 104 4.88 6.19 16.12
CA ASN A 104 4.63 6.77 17.44
C ASN A 104 3.37 6.21 18.11
N MET A 105 2.30 5.98 17.34
CA MET A 105 1.09 5.33 17.86
C MET A 105 1.38 3.90 18.32
N GLY A 106 2.19 3.15 17.56
CA GLY A 106 2.61 1.80 17.92
C GLY A 106 3.38 1.77 19.24
N THR A 107 4.36 2.67 19.41
CA THR A 107 5.15 2.75 20.65
C THR A 107 4.30 3.14 21.86
N LEU A 108 3.39 4.12 21.69
CA LEU A 108 2.46 4.51 22.76
C LEU A 108 1.55 3.35 23.20
N LEU A 109 1.05 2.55 22.25
CA LEU A 109 0.25 1.38 22.57
C LEU A 109 1.10 0.33 23.32
N GLU A 110 2.32 0.06 22.87
CA GLU A 110 3.21 -0.87 23.56
C GLU A 110 3.48 -0.48 25.01
N ASP A 111 3.68 0.81 25.29
CA ASP A 111 3.93 1.32 26.64
C ASP A 111 2.72 1.10 27.55
N ILE A 112 1.51 1.42 27.08
CA ILE A 112 0.25 1.21 27.82
C ILE A 112 0.06 -0.28 28.17
N PHE A 113 0.31 -1.18 27.22
CA PHE A 113 0.13 -2.62 27.45
C PHE A 113 1.25 -3.23 28.29
N LYS A 114 2.49 -2.71 28.22
CA LYS A 114 3.60 -3.16 29.08
C LYS A 114 3.38 -2.76 30.54
N GLU A 115 2.94 -1.54 30.81
CA GLU A 115 2.63 -1.10 32.18
C GLU A 115 1.53 -1.95 32.84
N GLN A 116 0.46 -2.27 32.12
CA GLN A 116 -0.62 -3.13 32.65
C GLN A 116 -0.13 -4.54 33.02
N LYS A 117 0.79 -5.13 32.24
CA LYS A 117 1.36 -6.47 32.52
C LYS A 117 2.21 -6.52 33.79
N ILE A 118 2.85 -5.42 34.17
CA ILE A 118 3.65 -5.33 35.40
C ILE A 118 2.72 -5.28 36.63
N LEU A 119 1.62 -4.53 36.55
CA LEU A 119 0.63 -4.42 37.63
C LEU A 119 -0.10 -5.73 37.92
N THR A 120 -0.39 -6.55 36.92
CA THR A 120 -1.05 -7.87 37.11
C THR A 120 -0.13 -8.97 37.63
N ARG A 121 1.20 -8.74 37.71
CA ARG A 121 2.16 -9.75 38.21
C ARG A 121 2.30 -9.73 39.74
N TYR A 122 1.69 -8.74 40.40
CA TYR A 122 1.72 -8.54 41.86
C TYR A 122 0.38 -8.88 42.54
N PHE A 123 -0.53 -9.54 41.82
CA PHE A 123 -1.78 -10.08 42.37
C PHE A 123 -1.84 -11.59 42.13
#